data_AF-A0A7U2MHD7-F1
#
_entry.id   AF-A0A7U2MHD7-F1
#
_cell.length_a   1.000
_cell.length_b   1.000
_cell.length_c   1.000
_cell.angle_alpha   90.00
_cell.angle_beta   90.00
_cell.angle_gamma   90.00
#
_symmetry.space_group_name_H-M   'P 1'
#
loop_
_entity.id
_entity.type
_entity.pdbx_description
1 polymer ?
#
loop_
_entity_poly.entity_id
_entity_poly.type
_entity_poly.pdbx_seq_one_letter_code
_entity_poly.pdbx_strand_id
1 'polypeptide(L)'
;MPRAAKKASARAPLDAADPSGLVSQPQPPISTSHIPDPEEVEEIDDEDPPLDILKWNCTQVRRKIKNFIESKEMKIGEFQEAIGVSSRSYNTFLKMTGEKGSESNTYFHAHRFFLKRELQGIKEPKKKPASKQAKLDTEKKYDVSGIHLPGEEEGKVQVYDTCDEVRKKIYAHLRDPNVTKAGFLREIVKSYTPEQAVKFQGNSLTRFLDMSGANAGNTNAVFYAAYVFFEKLRICDGQPKNKFREEMEKIWRSHGGFGIETPHHKGYWCHASEFVYVDKYGQTGFGKRR
;
A
#
# COMPACT_ATOMS: atom_id res chain seq x y z
N MET A 1 -28.63 -20.23 60.44
CA MET A 1 -28.34 -18.88 60.98
C MET A 1 -28.21 -17.88 59.84
N PRO A 2 -29.30 -17.20 59.42
CA PRO A 2 -29.25 -16.04 58.54
C PRO A 2 -29.57 -14.74 59.31
N ARG A 3 -29.01 -13.60 58.91
CA ARG A 3 -29.51 -12.21 59.11
C ARG A 3 -28.49 -11.25 58.46
N ALA A 4 -28.83 -10.58 57.36
CA ALA A 4 -29.54 -9.28 57.26
C ALA A 4 -28.62 -8.09 57.63
N ALA A 5 -28.56 -6.93 56.98
CA ALA A 5 -29.50 -6.14 56.17
C ALA A 5 -28.68 -5.11 55.32
N LYS A 6 -29.05 -4.71 54.07
CA LYS A 6 -30.02 -3.63 53.68
C LYS A 6 -29.76 -2.31 54.45
N LYS A 7 -29.56 -1.11 53.87
CA LYS A 7 -30.26 -0.31 52.83
C LYS A 7 -29.40 0.97 52.59
N ALA A 8 -29.22 1.48 51.36
CA ALA A 8 -30.02 2.49 50.65
C ALA A 8 -30.14 3.90 51.30
N SER A 9 -29.82 4.93 50.50
CA SER A 9 -30.69 6.08 50.16
C SER A 9 -30.16 7.51 50.44
N ALA A 10 -30.17 8.31 49.37
CA ALA A 10 -30.68 9.69 49.26
C ALA A 10 -29.87 10.92 49.75
N ARG A 11 -29.57 11.77 48.75
CA ARG A 11 -30.04 13.18 48.56
C ARG A 11 -29.34 14.30 49.35
N ALA A 12 -28.89 15.32 48.59
CA ALA A 12 -28.40 16.64 49.02
C ALA A 12 -29.45 17.43 49.84
N PRO A 13 -29.06 18.51 50.58
CA PRO A 13 -29.11 19.88 50.01
C PRO A 13 -28.10 20.93 50.58
N LEU A 14 -27.96 22.05 49.83
CA LEU A 14 -27.90 23.50 50.18
C LEU A 14 -27.51 23.90 51.63
N ASP A 15 -26.65 24.89 51.95
CA ASP A 15 -26.65 26.32 51.56
C ASP A 15 -25.47 27.08 52.23
N ALA A 16 -25.28 28.36 51.84
CA ALA A 16 -24.51 29.47 52.45
C ALA A 16 -23.04 29.67 51.98
N ALA A 17 -22.54 30.86 51.65
CA ALA A 17 -23.06 32.22 51.45
C ALA A 17 -22.01 33.07 50.70
N ASP A 18 -22.49 34.06 49.91
CA ASP A 18 -21.78 35.21 49.28
C ASP A 18 -21.08 36.13 50.33
N PRO A 19 -20.26 37.19 50.03
CA PRO A 19 -20.30 38.02 48.81
C PRO A 19 -18.93 38.58 48.30
N SER A 20 -18.85 38.95 47.01
CA SER A 20 -18.05 40.10 46.54
C SER A 20 -18.49 40.48 45.13
N GLY A 21 -19.33 41.52 45.05
CA GLY A 21 -19.79 42.09 43.78
C GLY A 21 -18.70 42.90 43.08
N LEU A 22 -18.54 42.68 41.78
CA LEU A 22 -18.07 43.71 40.87
C LEU A 22 -18.84 43.58 39.54
N VAL A 23 -19.55 44.67 39.23
CA VAL A 23 -20.46 44.86 38.11
C VAL A 23 -19.71 44.79 36.77
N SER A 24 -20.17 43.95 35.84
CA SER A 24 -19.74 43.95 34.43
C SER A 24 -20.41 45.08 33.67
N GLN A 25 -19.62 45.96 33.05
CA GLN A 25 -20.07 46.85 31.98
C GLN A 25 -19.84 46.19 30.61
N PRO A 26 -20.77 46.30 29.65
CA PRO A 26 -20.59 45.79 28.29
C PRO A 26 -19.69 46.73 27.46
N GLN A 27 -18.66 46.18 26.81
CA GLN A 27 -17.84 46.93 25.86
C GLN A 27 -18.50 46.98 24.46
N PRO A 28 -18.39 48.13 23.74
CA PRO A 28 -18.98 48.34 22.42
C PRO A 28 -18.22 47.60 21.30
N PRO A 29 -18.86 47.38 20.14
CA PRO A 29 -18.25 46.63 19.03
C PRO A 29 -17.16 47.48 18.36
N ILE A 30 -15.93 46.95 18.30
CA ILE A 30 -14.85 47.56 17.54
C ILE A 30 -15.13 47.34 16.05
N SER A 31 -15.33 48.47 15.39
CA SER A 31 -15.54 48.68 13.98
C SER A 31 -14.33 48.27 13.15
N THR A 32 -14.64 47.83 11.94
CA THR A 32 -13.78 47.44 10.82
C THR A 32 -12.63 48.41 10.50
N SER A 33 -11.41 47.89 10.43
CA SER A 33 -10.29 48.26 9.54
C SER A 33 -9.11 47.41 10.01
N HIS A 34 -8.39 46.63 9.21
CA HIS A 34 -7.62 46.99 8.04
C HIS A 34 -7.11 45.64 7.48
N ILE A 35 -7.37 45.36 6.20
CA ILE A 35 -6.74 44.24 5.50
C ILE A 35 -5.33 44.73 5.17
N PRO A 36 -4.25 44.10 5.65
CA PRO A 36 -2.91 44.41 5.16
C PRO A 36 -2.80 43.91 3.72
N ASP A 37 -2.33 44.79 2.84
CA ASP A 37 -1.95 44.51 1.46
C ASP A 37 -1.06 43.25 1.35
N PRO A 38 -1.08 42.54 0.21
CA PRO A 38 -0.30 41.33 0.03
C PRO A 38 1.19 41.69 0.12
N GLU A 39 1.82 41.26 1.21
CA GLU A 39 3.26 41.34 1.42
C GLU A 39 3.99 40.94 0.13
N GLU A 40 4.75 41.88 -0.43
CA GLU A 40 5.73 41.61 -1.48
C GLU A 40 6.58 40.44 -0.99
N VAL A 41 6.48 39.31 -1.69
CA VAL A 41 7.35 38.17 -1.45
C VAL A 41 8.78 38.68 -1.67
N GLU A 42 9.58 38.78 -0.60
CA GLU A 42 10.99 39.17 -0.75
C GLU A 42 11.62 38.24 -1.80
N GLU A 43 12.03 38.85 -2.91
CA GLU A 43 12.67 38.16 -4.03
C GLU A 43 14.08 37.76 -3.57
N ILE A 44 14.17 36.62 -2.88
CA ILE A 44 15.45 36.03 -2.49
C ILE A 44 16.28 35.86 -3.76
N ASP A 45 17.40 36.59 -3.83
CA ASP A 45 18.32 36.53 -4.97
C ASP A 45 18.82 35.10 -5.10
N ASP A 46 19.04 34.67 -6.34
CA ASP A 46 19.57 33.34 -6.59
C ASP A 46 20.93 33.16 -5.86
N GLU A 47 21.73 34.20 -5.68
CA GLU A 47 23.06 34.15 -5.05
C GLU A 47 23.08 34.36 -3.52
N ASP A 48 21.99 34.05 -2.81
CA ASP A 48 21.94 34.19 -1.35
C ASP A 48 22.80 33.15 -0.60
N PRO A 49 23.77 33.54 0.26
CA PRO A 49 24.68 32.62 0.96
C PRO A 49 24.04 31.47 1.75
N PRO A 50 22.82 31.60 2.33
CA PRO A 50 22.14 30.49 2.99
C PRO A 50 21.75 29.34 2.04
N LEU A 51 21.70 29.55 0.73
CA LEU A 51 21.27 28.55 -0.25
C LEU A 51 22.26 27.41 -0.47
N ASP A 52 23.52 27.60 -0.07
CA ASP A 52 24.60 26.62 -0.18
C ASP A 52 24.65 25.63 1.00
N ILE A 53 23.86 25.88 2.06
CA ILE A 53 23.79 24.98 3.21
C ILE A 53 22.89 23.79 2.85
N LEU A 54 23.51 22.65 2.54
CA LEU A 54 22.82 21.39 2.26
C LEU A 54 22.02 20.90 3.48
N LYS A 55 20.72 21.20 3.49
CA LYS A 55 19.75 20.79 4.50
C LYS A 55 19.26 19.35 4.30
N TRP A 56 19.16 18.90 3.04
CA TRP A 56 18.55 17.61 2.70
C TRP A 56 19.49 16.74 1.88
N ASN A 57 19.53 15.44 2.18
CA ASN A 57 20.33 14.47 1.43
C ASN A 57 19.69 14.09 0.08
N CYS A 58 20.45 13.35 -0.74
CA CYS A 58 20.01 12.94 -2.09
C CYS A 58 18.65 12.23 -2.10
N THR A 59 18.39 11.37 -1.12
CA THR A 59 17.13 10.62 -1.04
C THR A 59 15.95 11.54 -0.71
N GLN A 60 16.16 12.50 0.18
CA GLN A 60 15.16 13.51 0.54
C GLN A 60 14.86 14.45 -0.63
N VAL A 61 15.88 14.96 -1.33
CA VAL A 61 15.71 15.81 -2.52
C VAL A 61 15.00 15.06 -3.64
N ARG A 62 15.37 13.82 -3.94
CA ARG A 62 14.63 12.98 -4.92
C ARG A 62 13.16 12.81 -4.58
N ARG A 63 12.83 12.65 -3.29
CA ARG A 63 11.43 12.55 -2.83
C ARG A 63 10.69 13.87 -3.03
N LYS A 64 11.32 15.01 -2.73
CA LYS A 64 10.74 16.35 -2.95
C LYS A 64 10.45 16.59 -4.43
N ILE A 65 11.41 16.30 -5.31
CA ILE A 65 11.21 16.36 -6.78
C ILE A 65 9.99 15.54 -7.20
N LYS A 66 9.90 14.27 -6.76
CA LYS A 66 8.76 13.40 -7.13
C LYS A 66 7.42 13.97 -6.65
N ASN A 67 7.35 14.45 -5.41
CA ASN A 67 6.12 15.02 -4.86
C ASN A 67 5.69 16.31 -5.59
N PHE A 68 6.65 17.16 -5.94
CA PHE A 68 6.43 18.42 -6.66
C PHE A 68 5.88 18.19 -8.08
N ILE A 69 6.43 17.20 -8.80
CA ILE A 69 5.91 16.84 -10.12
C ILE A 69 4.54 16.14 -10.02
N GLU A 70 4.35 15.27 -9.02
CA GLU A 70 3.06 14.60 -8.78
C GLU A 70 1.94 15.58 -8.38
N SER A 71 2.26 16.71 -7.74
CA SER A 71 1.25 17.73 -7.41
C SER A 71 0.74 18.51 -8.61
N LYS A 72 1.38 18.35 -9.77
CA LYS A 72 1.09 19.05 -11.03
C LYS A 72 1.23 20.57 -10.92
N GLU A 73 2.01 21.07 -9.96
CA GLU A 73 2.38 22.49 -9.89
C GLU A 73 3.25 22.91 -11.07
N MET A 74 4.12 22.01 -11.55
CA MET A 74 5.03 22.25 -12.66
C MET A 74 5.28 20.95 -13.43
N LYS A 75 5.43 21.03 -14.75
CA LYS A 75 5.80 19.86 -15.57
C LYS A 75 7.28 19.53 -15.42
N ILE A 76 7.65 18.31 -15.80
CA ILE A 76 9.05 17.86 -15.75
C ILE A 76 9.98 18.76 -16.56
N GLY A 77 9.57 19.18 -17.76
CA GLY A 77 10.37 20.05 -18.63
C GLY A 77 10.57 21.45 -18.02
N GLU A 78 9.47 22.05 -17.56
CA GLU A 78 9.48 23.35 -16.88
C GLU A 78 10.37 23.32 -15.61
N PHE A 79 10.32 22.23 -14.84
CA PHE A 79 11.18 22.06 -13.67
C PHE A 79 12.66 21.90 -14.05
N GLN A 80 12.96 21.14 -15.11
CA GLN A 80 14.32 20.96 -15.62
C GLN A 80 14.93 22.29 -16.08
N GLU A 81 14.13 23.11 -16.76
CA GLU A 81 14.50 24.47 -17.18
C GLU A 81 14.71 25.38 -15.98
N ALA A 82 13.79 25.37 -15.00
CA ALA A 82 13.86 26.21 -13.80
C ALA A 82 15.12 25.95 -12.95
N ILE A 83 15.60 24.71 -12.89
CA ILE A 83 16.84 24.37 -12.17
C ILE A 83 18.07 24.35 -13.09
N GLY A 84 17.91 24.64 -14.39
CA GLY A 84 19.01 24.66 -15.36
C GLY A 84 19.71 23.32 -15.58
N VAL A 85 18.97 22.19 -15.59
CA VAL A 85 19.55 20.86 -15.82
C VAL A 85 19.01 20.19 -17.07
N SER A 86 19.88 19.45 -17.78
CA SER A 86 19.44 18.62 -18.90
C SER A 86 18.52 17.48 -18.45
N SER A 87 17.61 17.06 -19.33
CA SER A 87 16.75 15.89 -19.09
C SER A 87 17.57 14.62 -18.80
N ARG A 88 18.78 14.50 -19.35
CA ARG A 88 19.68 13.36 -19.08
C ARG A 88 20.20 13.36 -17.65
N SER A 89 20.65 14.51 -17.16
CA SER A 89 21.13 14.66 -15.78
C SER A 89 20.01 14.40 -14.78
N TYR A 90 18.83 14.98 -15.03
CA TYR A 90 17.61 14.76 -14.24
C TYR A 90 17.26 13.27 -14.12
N ASN A 91 17.14 12.57 -15.25
CA ASN A 91 16.77 11.16 -15.26
C ASN A 91 17.84 10.27 -14.62
N THR A 92 19.12 10.58 -14.83
CA THR A 92 20.24 9.85 -14.22
C THR A 92 20.19 9.97 -12.70
N PHE A 93 20.01 11.18 -12.16
CA PHE A 93 19.92 11.41 -10.72
C PHE A 93 18.72 10.67 -10.08
N LEU A 94 17.54 10.72 -10.72
CA LEU A 94 16.34 10.05 -10.20
C LEU A 94 16.41 8.51 -10.22
N LYS A 95 17.22 7.93 -11.11
CA LYS A 95 17.46 6.47 -11.18
C LYS A 95 18.46 5.98 -10.14
N MET A 96 19.31 6.85 -9.59
CA MET A 96 20.26 6.49 -8.54
C MET A 96 19.55 6.17 -7.21
N THR A 97 20.25 5.48 -6.31
CA THR A 97 19.74 5.05 -5.00
C THR A 97 20.71 5.40 -3.87
N GLY A 98 20.19 5.62 -2.65
CA GLY A 98 20.98 5.97 -1.47
C GLY A 98 21.63 7.36 -1.55
N GLU A 99 22.85 7.51 -1.03
CA GLU A 99 23.61 8.76 -1.11
C GLU A 99 24.24 9.00 -2.50
N LYS A 100 24.09 8.07 -3.45
CA LYS A 100 24.64 8.23 -4.80
C LYS A 100 23.98 9.42 -5.51
N GLY A 101 24.82 10.29 -6.05
CA GLY A 101 24.43 11.52 -6.74
C GLY A 101 24.59 12.79 -5.90
N SER A 102 25.30 12.73 -4.76
CA SER A 102 25.62 13.89 -3.91
C SER A 102 26.44 14.96 -4.62
N GLU A 103 27.21 14.56 -5.64
CA GLU A 103 28.00 15.46 -6.48
C GLU A 103 27.26 15.86 -7.78
N SER A 104 25.99 15.48 -7.93
CA SER A 104 25.23 15.82 -9.13
C SER A 104 24.76 17.27 -9.09
N ASN A 105 24.94 18.03 -10.16
CA ASN A 105 24.35 19.36 -10.31
C ASN A 105 22.83 19.35 -10.11
N THR A 106 22.16 18.25 -10.52
CA THR A 106 20.71 18.10 -10.27
C THR A 106 20.37 18.06 -8.79
N TYR A 107 21.24 17.49 -7.95
CA TYR A 107 21.03 17.49 -6.50
C TYR A 107 21.15 18.90 -5.93
N PHE A 108 22.26 19.60 -6.22
CA PHE A 108 22.50 20.95 -5.71
C PHE A 108 21.45 21.96 -6.19
N HIS A 109 21.14 21.98 -7.49
CA HIS A 109 20.21 22.96 -8.04
C HIS A 109 18.77 22.69 -7.57
N ALA A 110 18.36 21.42 -7.49
CA ALA A 110 17.05 21.09 -6.92
C ALA A 110 16.98 21.41 -5.43
N HIS A 111 18.07 21.20 -4.67
CA HIS A 111 18.14 21.59 -3.27
C HIS A 111 17.92 23.10 -3.10
N ARG A 112 18.67 23.91 -3.84
CA ARG A 112 18.55 25.38 -3.86
C ARG A 112 17.13 25.82 -4.24
N PHE A 113 16.52 25.21 -5.25
CA PHE A 113 15.12 25.47 -5.63
C PHE A 113 14.12 25.22 -4.49
N PHE A 114 14.22 24.08 -3.80
CA PHE A 114 13.29 23.78 -2.70
C PHE A 114 13.56 24.62 -1.46
N LEU A 115 14.82 24.95 -1.17
CA LEU A 115 15.15 25.82 -0.04
C LEU A 115 14.67 27.24 -0.27
N LYS A 116 14.81 27.78 -1.50
CA LYS A 116 14.25 29.07 -1.90
C LYS A 116 12.73 29.12 -1.69
N ARG A 117 12.00 28.07 -2.12
CA ARG A 117 10.54 27.97 -1.88
C ARG A 117 10.19 27.90 -0.40
N GLU A 118 10.98 27.20 0.41
CA GLU A 118 10.74 27.11 1.85
C GLU A 118 10.97 28.46 2.55
N LEU A 119 12.03 29.18 2.17
CA LEU A 119 12.32 30.51 2.70
C LEU A 119 11.27 31.54 2.28
N GLN A 120 10.71 31.42 1.07
CA GLN A 120 9.55 32.20 0.61
C GLN A 120 8.21 31.80 1.26
N GLY A 121 8.22 30.89 2.24
CA GLY A 121 7.02 30.43 2.95
C GLY A 121 6.08 29.54 2.11
N ILE A 122 6.48 29.14 0.90
CA ILE A 122 5.69 28.28 0.02
C ILE A 122 5.79 26.84 0.54
N LYS A 123 4.73 26.38 1.21
CA LYS A 123 4.64 25.01 1.72
C LYS A 123 4.81 23.99 0.61
N GLU A 124 5.64 22.98 0.87
CA GLU A 124 5.87 21.92 -0.09
C GLU A 124 4.58 21.15 -0.43
N PRO A 125 4.32 20.87 -1.71
CA PRO A 125 3.27 19.95 -2.08
C PRO A 125 3.49 18.60 -1.43
N LYS A 126 2.54 18.20 -0.58
CA LYS A 126 2.43 16.82 -0.12
C LYS A 126 1.57 16.08 -1.13
N LYS A 127 1.95 14.84 -1.44
CA LYS A 127 1.13 13.91 -2.21
C LYS A 127 -0.29 13.90 -1.62
N LYS A 128 -1.28 14.36 -2.39
CA LYS A 128 -2.67 14.34 -1.94
C LYS A 128 -3.05 12.87 -1.75
N PRO A 129 -3.51 12.46 -0.54
CA PRO A 129 -4.00 11.11 -0.35
C PRO A 129 -5.21 10.89 -1.27
N ALA A 130 -5.43 9.63 -1.67
CA ALA A 130 -6.67 9.25 -2.35
C ALA A 130 -7.88 9.80 -1.58
N SER A 131 -8.85 10.37 -2.31
CA SER A 131 -10.05 10.95 -1.69
C SER A 131 -10.77 9.89 -0.85
N LYS A 132 -11.47 10.31 0.21
CA LYS A 132 -12.25 9.38 1.04
C LYS A 132 -13.25 8.58 0.18
N GLN A 133 -13.84 9.23 -0.82
CA GLN A 133 -14.76 8.59 -1.76
C GLN A 133 -14.07 7.51 -2.60
N ALA A 134 -12.91 7.79 -3.18
CA ALA A 134 -12.17 6.81 -3.98
C ALA A 134 -11.78 5.56 -3.18
N LYS A 135 -11.47 5.73 -1.88
CA LYS A 135 -11.22 4.60 -0.97
C LYS A 135 -12.48 3.77 -0.74
N LEU A 136 -13.61 4.41 -0.45
CA LEU A 136 -14.89 3.74 -0.25
C LEU A 136 -15.35 2.98 -1.51
N ASP A 137 -15.19 3.59 -2.69
CA ASP A 137 -15.56 2.94 -3.95
C ASP A 137 -14.67 1.72 -4.22
N THR A 138 -13.38 1.80 -3.88
CA THR A 138 -12.43 0.68 -3.98
C THR A 138 -12.78 -0.44 -2.99
N GLU A 139 -13.13 -0.10 -1.75
CA GLU A 139 -13.56 -1.07 -0.74
C GLU A 139 -14.83 -1.80 -1.15
N LYS A 140 -15.82 -1.09 -1.69
CA LYS A 140 -17.06 -1.70 -2.23
C LYS A 140 -16.79 -2.60 -3.42
N LYS A 141 -15.90 -2.18 -4.33
CA LYS A 141 -15.56 -2.95 -5.53
C LYS A 141 -14.95 -4.32 -5.19
N TYR A 142 -14.16 -4.39 -4.12
CA TYR A 142 -13.48 -5.61 -3.71
C TYR A 142 -14.14 -6.30 -2.50
N ASP A 143 -15.37 -5.91 -2.15
CA ASP A 143 -16.11 -6.54 -1.07
C ASP A 143 -16.63 -7.91 -1.51
N VAL A 144 -15.99 -8.95 -0.99
CA VAL A 144 -16.32 -10.35 -1.26
C VAL A 144 -16.95 -11.06 -0.05
N SER A 145 -17.35 -10.30 0.98
CA SER A 145 -17.87 -10.84 2.24
C SER A 145 -19.17 -11.63 2.08
N GLY A 146 -20.01 -11.28 1.10
CA GLY A 146 -21.28 -11.96 0.83
C GLY A 146 -21.17 -13.24 0.00
N ILE A 147 -19.98 -13.65 -0.43
CA ILE A 147 -19.77 -14.81 -1.31
C ILE A 147 -19.11 -15.93 -0.54
N HIS A 148 -19.71 -17.11 -0.64
CA HIS A 148 -19.22 -18.31 0.00
C HIS A 148 -18.75 -19.34 -1.03
N LEU A 149 -17.55 -19.88 -0.83
CA LEU A 149 -17.02 -20.98 -1.63
C LEU A 149 -17.21 -22.34 -0.94
N PRO A 150 -17.43 -23.42 -1.70
CA PRO A 150 -17.49 -24.76 -1.11
C PRO A 150 -16.16 -25.12 -0.44
N GLY A 151 -16.23 -25.56 0.83
CA GLY A 151 -15.07 -25.92 1.63
C GLY A 151 -14.36 -24.74 2.31
N GLU A 152 -14.91 -23.53 2.23
CA GLU A 152 -14.33 -22.34 2.85
C GLU A 152 -14.36 -22.40 4.38
N GLU A 153 -15.43 -22.90 4.99
CA GLU A 153 -15.53 -23.04 6.46
C GLU A 153 -14.46 -23.98 7.04
N GLU A 154 -14.05 -24.98 6.25
CA GLU A 154 -13.00 -25.92 6.63
C GLU A 154 -11.60 -25.48 6.15
N GLY A 155 -11.50 -24.38 5.40
CA GLY A 155 -10.27 -23.96 4.72
C GLY A 155 -9.73 -24.98 3.71
N LYS A 156 -10.61 -25.78 3.12
CA LYS A 156 -10.30 -26.82 2.13
C LYS A 156 -10.81 -26.46 0.74
N VAL A 157 -10.85 -25.18 0.40
CA VAL A 157 -11.27 -24.73 -0.94
C VAL A 157 -10.30 -25.30 -1.96
N GLN A 158 -10.85 -26.00 -2.95
CA GLN A 158 -10.03 -26.61 -4.01
C GLN A 158 -9.40 -25.53 -4.89
N VAL A 159 -8.07 -25.58 -5.00
CA VAL A 159 -7.28 -24.62 -5.78
C VAL A 159 -7.13 -25.10 -7.21
N TYR A 160 -7.31 -24.21 -8.18
CA TYR A 160 -7.13 -24.54 -9.61
C TYR A 160 -6.40 -23.45 -10.38
N ASP A 161 -5.70 -22.56 -9.68
CA ASP A 161 -4.71 -21.69 -10.29
C ASP A 161 -3.32 -22.13 -9.85
N THR A 162 -2.33 -21.87 -10.70
CA THR A 162 -0.92 -22.02 -10.34
C THR A 162 -0.43 -20.80 -9.58
N CYS A 163 0.73 -20.89 -8.94
CA CYS A 163 1.35 -19.76 -8.25
C CYS A 163 1.66 -18.60 -9.20
N ASP A 164 2.06 -18.89 -10.45
CA ASP A 164 2.27 -17.86 -11.49
C ASP A 164 0.98 -17.10 -11.81
N GLU A 165 -0.15 -17.80 -11.97
CA GLU A 165 -1.45 -17.16 -12.25
C GLU A 165 -1.93 -16.30 -11.08
N VAL A 166 -1.80 -16.78 -9.85
CA VAL A 166 -2.14 -15.98 -8.66
C VAL A 166 -1.24 -14.76 -8.56
N ARG A 167 0.07 -14.87 -8.82
CA ARG A 167 0.97 -13.71 -8.87
C ARG A 167 0.52 -12.68 -9.92
N LYS A 168 0.13 -13.10 -11.12
CA LYS A 168 -0.40 -12.21 -12.15
C LYS A 168 -1.64 -11.46 -11.67
N LYS A 169 -2.58 -12.15 -11.01
CA LYS A 169 -3.79 -11.54 -10.42
C LYS A 169 -3.44 -10.53 -9.32
N ILE A 170 -2.49 -10.86 -8.44
CA ILE A 170 -2.01 -9.92 -7.41
C ILE A 170 -1.40 -8.67 -8.05
N TYR A 171 -0.51 -8.82 -9.05
CA TYR A 171 0.07 -7.66 -9.73
C TYR A 171 -1.00 -6.81 -10.42
N ALA A 172 -2.01 -7.42 -11.03
CA ALA A 172 -3.13 -6.70 -11.64
C ALA A 172 -3.92 -5.91 -10.59
N HIS A 173 -4.20 -6.52 -9.43
CA HIS A 173 -4.90 -5.87 -8.32
C HIS A 173 -4.10 -4.70 -7.72
N LEU A 174 -2.77 -4.85 -7.60
CA LEU A 174 -1.86 -3.80 -7.09
C LEU A 174 -1.58 -2.67 -8.10
N ARG A 175 -2.04 -2.77 -9.35
CA ARG A 175 -1.97 -1.65 -10.32
C ARG A 175 -3.02 -0.57 -10.02
N ASP A 176 -4.05 -0.90 -9.26
CA ASP A 176 -5.04 0.06 -8.79
C ASP A 176 -4.38 1.03 -7.80
N PRO A 177 -4.37 2.35 -8.06
CA PRO A 177 -3.68 3.34 -7.23
C PRO A 177 -4.26 3.43 -5.81
N ASN A 178 -5.48 2.94 -5.58
CA ASN A 178 -6.13 2.95 -4.27
C ASN A 178 -5.86 1.68 -3.45
N VAL A 179 -5.27 0.65 -4.06
CA VAL A 179 -4.93 -0.61 -3.40
C VAL A 179 -3.48 -0.56 -2.92
N THR A 180 -3.28 -0.90 -1.65
CA THR A 180 -1.93 -1.03 -1.07
C THR A 180 -1.64 -2.48 -0.76
N LYS A 181 -0.35 -2.88 -0.79
CA LYS A 181 0.09 -4.23 -0.37
C LYS A 181 -0.45 -4.61 1.02
N ALA A 182 -0.43 -3.67 1.96
CA ALA A 182 -0.93 -3.86 3.32
C ALA A 182 -2.46 -3.98 3.37
N GLY A 183 -3.18 -3.19 2.56
CA GLY A 183 -4.64 -3.30 2.40
C GLY A 183 -5.05 -4.64 1.84
N PHE A 184 -4.39 -5.07 0.76
CA PHE A 184 -4.61 -6.38 0.16
C PHE A 184 -4.37 -7.52 1.15
N LEU A 185 -3.25 -7.48 1.91
CA LEU A 185 -2.97 -8.48 2.94
C LEU A 185 -4.08 -8.56 3.99
N ARG A 186 -4.59 -7.42 4.47
CA ARG A 186 -5.70 -7.41 5.43
C ARG A 186 -6.97 -8.02 4.85
N GLU A 187 -7.21 -7.85 3.56
CA GLU A 187 -8.39 -8.41 2.89
C GLU A 187 -8.28 -9.92 2.75
N ILE A 188 -7.15 -10.43 2.25
CA ILE A 188 -6.99 -11.87 2.03
C ILE A 188 -6.91 -12.67 3.34
N VAL A 189 -6.49 -12.07 4.48
CA VAL A 189 -6.57 -12.74 5.80
C VAL A 189 -8.00 -13.16 6.13
N LYS A 190 -9.01 -12.38 5.71
CA LYS A 190 -10.42 -12.68 5.98
C LYS A 190 -10.91 -13.96 5.27
N SER A 191 -10.14 -14.47 4.31
CA SER A 191 -10.44 -15.74 3.62
C SER A 191 -10.12 -16.96 4.48
N TYR A 192 -9.41 -16.80 5.59
CA TYR A 192 -9.20 -17.85 6.58
C TYR A 192 -10.24 -17.74 7.68
N THR A 193 -10.71 -18.89 8.17
CA THR A 193 -11.54 -18.93 9.37
C THR A 193 -10.73 -18.50 10.60
N PRO A 194 -11.39 -18.03 11.68
CA PRO A 194 -10.71 -17.64 12.91
C PRO A 194 -9.82 -18.75 13.49
N GLU A 195 -10.20 -20.02 13.29
CA GLU A 195 -9.43 -21.20 13.72
C GLU A 195 -8.15 -21.40 12.91
N GLN A 196 -8.16 -20.96 11.64
CA GLN A 196 -7.04 -21.02 10.71
C GLN A 196 -6.34 -19.67 10.58
N ALA A 197 -6.56 -18.73 11.52
CA ALA A 197 -6.09 -17.37 11.42
C ALA A 197 -4.56 -17.30 11.35
N VAL A 198 -4.02 -17.26 10.14
CA VAL A 198 -2.60 -17.03 9.88
C VAL A 198 -2.34 -15.53 9.92
N LYS A 199 -1.54 -15.08 10.88
CA LYS A 199 -0.97 -13.73 10.83
C LYS A 199 0.07 -13.70 9.71
N PHE A 200 -0.21 -12.98 8.62
CA PHE A 200 0.82 -12.76 7.61
C PHE A 200 1.96 -11.92 8.19
N GLN A 201 3.18 -12.44 8.09
CA GLN A 201 4.38 -11.68 8.41
C GLN A 201 4.54 -10.53 7.41
N GLY A 202 5.15 -9.42 7.85
CA GLY A 202 5.26 -8.19 7.04
C GLY A 202 5.91 -8.35 5.66
N ASN A 203 6.70 -9.42 5.45
CA ASN A 203 7.37 -9.70 4.18
C ASN A 203 6.78 -10.91 3.39
N SER A 204 5.71 -11.54 3.87
CA SER A 204 5.16 -12.77 3.25
C SER A 204 4.69 -12.56 1.81
N LEU A 205 4.07 -11.41 1.53
CA LEU A 205 3.60 -11.06 0.19
C LEU A 205 4.77 -10.85 -0.78
N THR A 206 5.77 -10.05 -0.39
CA THR A 206 6.93 -9.77 -1.24
C THR A 206 7.68 -11.06 -1.54
N ARG A 207 7.93 -11.90 -0.54
CA ARG A 207 8.58 -13.21 -0.75
C ARG A 207 7.80 -14.08 -1.74
N PHE A 208 6.47 -14.12 -1.66
CA PHE A 208 5.66 -14.87 -2.64
C PHE A 208 5.80 -14.28 -4.05
N LEU A 209 5.72 -12.96 -4.17
CA LEU A 209 5.81 -12.24 -5.44
C LEU A 209 7.18 -12.39 -6.12
N ASP A 210 8.26 -12.51 -5.35
CA ASP A 210 9.63 -12.64 -5.88
C ASP A 210 9.94 -14.06 -6.39
N MET A 211 9.08 -15.05 -6.13
CA MET A 211 9.24 -16.42 -6.63
C MET A 211 8.79 -16.53 -8.10
N SER A 212 9.25 -17.58 -8.79
CA SER A 212 8.83 -17.89 -10.17
C SER A 212 8.60 -19.38 -10.38
N GLY A 213 7.61 -19.74 -11.20
CA GLY A 213 7.26 -21.12 -11.52
C GLY A 213 5.88 -21.52 -11.01
N ALA A 214 5.28 -22.50 -11.68
CA ALA A 214 3.88 -22.86 -11.51
C ALA A 214 3.53 -23.32 -10.08
N ASN A 215 4.44 -24.02 -9.41
CA ASN A 215 4.27 -24.48 -8.02
C ASN A 215 5.13 -23.71 -7.00
N ALA A 216 5.89 -22.70 -7.44
CA ALA A 216 6.80 -21.96 -6.58
C ALA A 216 6.01 -21.06 -5.62
N GLY A 217 5.95 -21.48 -4.35
CA GLY A 217 5.20 -20.81 -3.29
C GLY A 217 3.84 -21.44 -2.98
N ASN A 218 3.58 -22.66 -3.46
CA ASN A 218 2.31 -23.36 -3.30
C ASN A 218 1.90 -23.63 -1.84
N THR A 219 2.87 -23.76 -0.93
CA THR A 219 2.63 -23.91 0.52
C THR A 219 2.56 -22.57 1.27
N ASN A 220 2.72 -21.44 0.58
CA ASN A 220 2.65 -20.13 1.21
C ASN A 220 1.18 -19.79 1.50
N ALA A 221 0.86 -19.41 2.73
CA ALA A 221 -0.50 -19.01 3.12
C ALA A 221 -1.05 -17.84 2.27
N VAL A 222 -0.18 -16.97 1.75
CA VAL A 222 -0.59 -15.89 0.83
C VAL A 222 -1.18 -16.45 -0.46
N PHE A 223 -0.67 -17.57 -0.97
CA PHE A 223 -1.13 -18.16 -2.22
C PHE A 223 -2.58 -18.64 -2.12
N TYR A 224 -2.88 -19.46 -1.11
CA TYR A 224 -4.24 -19.98 -0.87
C TYR A 224 -5.22 -18.83 -0.61
N ALA A 225 -4.89 -17.92 0.31
CA ALA A 225 -5.76 -16.80 0.65
C ALA A 225 -6.05 -15.88 -0.53
N ALA A 226 -5.01 -15.55 -1.32
CA ALA A 226 -5.20 -14.74 -2.52
C ALA A 226 -6.05 -15.46 -3.56
N TYR A 227 -5.86 -16.77 -3.74
CA TYR A 227 -6.68 -17.57 -4.65
C TYR A 227 -8.17 -17.54 -4.24
N VAL A 228 -8.48 -17.81 -2.97
CA VAL A 228 -9.86 -17.76 -2.44
C VAL A 228 -10.48 -16.39 -2.68
N PHE A 229 -9.74 -15.32 -2.35
CA PHE A 229 -10.19 -13.95 -2.59
C PHE A 229 -10.51 -13.67 -4.07
N PHE A 230 -9.61 -14.01 -5.00
CA PHE A 230 -9.86 -13.78 -6.42
C PHE A 230 -10.94 -14.67 -7.01
N GLU A 231 -11.13 -15.88 -6.48
CA GLU A 231 -12.21 -16.76 -6.89
C GLU A 231 -13.58 -16.21 -6.44
N LYS A 232 -13.66 -15.67 -5.22
CA LYS A 232 -14.85 -14.94 -4.77
C LYS A 232 -15.09 -13.69 -5.62
N LEU A 233 -14.04 -12.92 -5.90
CA LEU A 233 -14.14 -11.73 -6.73
C LEU A 233 -14.66 -12.05 -8.15
N ARG A 234 -14.19 -13.16 -8.74
CA ARG A 234 -14.70 -13.66 -10.03
C ARG A 234 -16.22 -13.92 -9.99
N ILE A 235 -16.70 -14.56 -8.92
CA ILE A 235 -18.13 -14.85 -8.74
C ILE A 235 -18.91 -13.55 -8.51
N CYS A 236 -18.37 -12.61 -7.73
CA CYS A 236 -18.95 -11.29 -7.49
C CYS A 236 -19.17 -10.54 -8.80
N ASP A 237 -18.14 -10.52 -9.64
CA ASP A 237 -18.13 -9.82 -10.93
C ASP A 237 -18.88 -10.59 -12.04
N GLY A 238 -19.44 -11.77 -11.73
CA GLY A 238 -20.14 -12.62 -12.69
C GLY A 238 -19.25 -13.12 -13.85
N GLN A 239 -17.93 -13.16 -13.64
CA GLN A 239 -16.98 -13.49 -14.71
C GLN A 239 -16.93 -15.00 -14.98
N PRO A 240 -16.94 -15.41 -16.26
CA PRO A 240 -16.77 -16.82 -16.61
C PRO A 240 -15.39 -17.33 -16.21
N LYS A 241 -15.25 -18.65 -16.13
CA LYS A 241 -13.93 -19.28 -15.96
C LYS A 241 -13.08 -19.01 -17.20
N ASN A 242 -11.79 -18.75 -17.00
CA ASN A 242 -10.87 -18.62 -18.13
C ASN A 242 -10.49 -20.02 -18.66
N LYS A 243 -10.00 -20.09 -19.90
CA LYS A 243 -9.57 -21.36 -20.52
C LYS A 243 -8.53 -22.10 -19.66
N PHE A 244 -7.60 -21.37 -19.06
CA PHE A 244 -6.57 -21.95 -18.19
C PHE A 244 -7.19 -22.65 -16.97
N ARG A 245 -8.21 -22.06 -16.35
CA ARG A 245 -8.96 -22.63 -15.23
C ARG A 245 -9.69 -23.90 -15.64
N GLU A 246 -10.32 -23.92 -16.82
CA GLU A 246 -10.96 -25.12 -17.34
C GLU A 246 -9.97 -26.26 -17.56
N GLU A 247 -8.77 -25.95 -18.08
CA GLU A 247 -7.69 -26.94 -18.23
C GLU A 247 -7.17 -27.42 -16.87
N MET A 248 -6.95 -26.51 -15.91
CA MET A 248 -6.54 -26.87 -14.55
C MET A 248 -7.57 -27.75 -13.85
N GLU A 249 -8.87 -27.49 -14.04
CA GLU A 249 -9.94 -28.36 -13.52
C GLU A 249 -9.91 -29.73 -14.18
N LYS A 250 -9.70 -29.83 -15.50
CA LYS A 250 -9.55 -31.13 -16.18
C LYS A 250 -8.38 -31.95 -15.64
N ILE A 251 -7.27 -31.29 -15.31
CA ILE A 251 -6.02 -31.92 -14.88
C ILE A 251 -6.05 -32.29 -13.39
N TRP A 252 -6.47 -31.36 -12.53
CA TRP A 252 -6.28 -31.47 -11.08
C TRP A 252 -7.55 -31.87 -10.31
N ARG A 253 -8.74 -31.89 -10.95
CA ARG A 253 -9.99 -32.25 -10.25
C ARG A 253 -9.94 -33.66 -9.66
N SER A 254 -9.35 -34.63 -10.35
CA SER A 254 -9.17 -35.99 -9.85
C SER A 254 -8.24 -36.06 -8.63
N HIS A 255 -7.38 -35.06 -8.45
CA HIS A 255 -6.41 -34.95 -7.36
C HIS A 255 -6.90 -34.09 -6.19
N GLY A 256 -8.15 -33.59 -6.23
CA GLY A 256 -8.68 -32.67 -5.22
C GLY A 256 -8.20 -31.23 -5.38
N GLY A 257 -7.65 -30.86 -6.54
CA GLY A 257 -7.10 -29.54 -6.83
C GLY A 257 -5.57 -29.50 -6.89
N PHE A 258 -5.05 -28.31 -7.16
CA PHE A 258 -3.63 -28.01 -7.20
C PHE A 258 -3.01 -28.18 -5.81
N GLY A 259 -1.85 -28.84 -5.74
CA GLY A 259 -1.24 -29.19 -4.46
C GLY A 259 -0.76 -27.97 -3.66
N ILE A 260 -1.36 -27.74 -2.49
CA ILE A 260 -1.00 -26.66 -1.56
C ILE A 260 -0.21 -27.12 -0.33
N GLU A 261 -0.13 -28.43 -0.08
CA GLU A 261 0.48 -28.96 1.15
C GLU A 261 1.95 -29.36 0.95
N THR A 262 2.26 -29.94 -0.21
CA THR A 262 3.60 -30.47 -0.47
C THR A 262 4.47 -29.38 -1.11
N PRO A 263 5.61 -29.00 -0.51
CA PRO A 263 6.45 -27.94 -1.06
C PRO A 263 7.09 -28.31 -2.41
N HIS A 264 7.25 -27.31 -3.26
CA HIS A 264 7.88 -27.45 -4.58
C HIS A 264 9.34 -27.92 -4.56
N HIS A 265 10.11 -27.65 -3.50
CA HIS A 265 11.54 -27.96 -3.40
C HIS A 265 11.84 -29.41 -2.97
N LYS A 266 10.90 -30.33 -3.21
CA LYS A 266 11.12 -31.75 -2.93
C LYS A 266 12.12 -32.35 -3.93
N GLY A 267 12.96 -33.27 -3.44
CA GLY A 267 13.86 -34.05 -4.28
C GLY A 267 13.09 -35.08 -5.11
N TYR A 268 13.58 -35.36 -6.31
CA TYR A 268 13.06 -36.40 -7.18
C TYR A 268 14.21 -37.33 -7.58
N TRP A 269 13.97 -38.63 -7.50
CA TRP A 269 14.86 -39.64 -8.06
C TRP A 269 14.54 -39.80 -9.55
N CYS A 270 15.54 -39.64 -10.40
CA CYS A 270 15.43 -39.88 -11.84
C CYS A 270 16.66 -40.64 -12.35
N HIS A 271 16.51 -41.33 -13.46
CA HIS A 271 17.65 -42.00 -14.10
C HIS A 271 18.68 -40.96 -14.60
N ALA A 272 19.95 -41.34 -14.73
CA ALA A 272 21.01 -40.42 -15.17
C ALA A 272 20.76 -39.80 -16.56
N SER A 273 20.00 -40.50 -17.42
CA SER A 273 19.58 -40.01 -18.73
C SER A 273 18.32 -39.14 -18.70
N GLU A 274 17.80 -38.80 -17.52
CA GLU A 274 16.56 -38.06 -17.34
C GLU A 274 16.81 -36.72 -16.62
N PHE A 275 15.84 -35.81 -16.72
CA PHE A 275 15.78 -34.60 -15.93
C PHE A 275 14.33 -34.33 -15.52
N VAL A 276 14.17 -33.73 -14.35
CA VAL A 276 12.86 -33.38 -13.82
C VAL A 276 12.49 -32.00 -14.35
N TYR A 277 11.26 -31.83 -14.81
CA TYR A 277 10.70 -30.52 -15.14
C TYR A 277 9.32 -30.36 -14.52
N VAL A 278 8.92 -29.10 -14.34
CA VAL A 278 7.56 -28.74 -13.94
C VAL A 278 6.93 -28.02 -15.12
N ASP A 279 5.77 -28.50 -15.56
CA ASP A 279 5.06 -27.88 -16.67
C ASP A 279 4.30 -26.61 -16.24
N LYS A 280 3.63 -25.96 -17.20
CA LYS A 280 2.85 -24.75 -16.95
C LYS A 280 1.63 -24.96 -16.04
N TYR A 281 1.17 -26.19 -15.87
CA TYR A 281 0.06 -26.59 -14.98
C TYR A 281 0.57 -27.03 -13.60
N GLY A 282 1.89 -26.99 -13.38
CA GLY A 282 2.57 -27.42 -12.16
C GLY A 282 2.66 -28.92 -11.97
N GLN A 283 2.42 -29.72 -13.02
CA GLN A 283 2.71 -31.15 -13.00
C GLN A 283 4.20 -31.39 -13.14
N THR A 284 4.72 -32.31 -12.34
CA THR A 284 6.11 -32.75 -12.47
C THR A 284 6.20 -33.89 -13.48
N GLY A 285 7.10 -33.77 -14.45
CA GLY A 285 7.42 -34.82 -15.42
C GLY A 285 8.91 -35.08 -15.51
N PHE A 286 9.27 -36.15 -16.23
CA PHE A 286 10.65 -36.51 -16.54
C PHE A 286 10.90 -36.36 -18.04
N GLY A 287 11.86 -35.54 -18.41
CA GLY A 287 12.37 -35.42 -19.78
C GLY A 287 13.64 -36.25 -19.96
N LYS A 288 13.96 -36.64 -21.20
CA LYS A 288 15.23 -37.32 -21.51
C LYS A 288 16.31 -36.30 -21.87
N ARG A 289 17.49 -36.46 -21.28
CA ARG A 289 18.70 -35.74 -21.70
C ARG A 289 19.13 -36.31 -23.05
N ARG A 290 19.31 -35.42 -24.03
CA ARG A 290 19.92 -35.78 -25.32
C ARG A 290 21.41 -35.99 -25.16
#